data_AF-A0A377LT63-F1
#
_entry.id   AF-A0A377LT63-F1
#
_cell.length_a   1.000
_cell.length_b   1.000
_cell.length_c   1.000
_cell.angle_alpha   90.00
_cell.angle_beta   90.00
_cell.angle_gamma   90.00
#
_symmetry.space_group_name_H-M   'P 1'
#
loop_
_entity.id
_entity.type
_entity.pdbx_description
1 polymer ?
#
loop_
_entity_poly.entity_id
_entity_poly.type
_entity_poly.pdbx_seq_one_letter_code
_entity_poly.pdbx_strand_id
1 'polypeptide(L)'
;MESQTAYYDIIKALTDKGVHVIEAAGNGNINMDSPGFRGEYDVNVRDSGAILAGAFCAKDGKKASFSSYGSRITSSAWGCWMW
;
A
#
# COMPACT_ATOMS: atom_id res chain seq x y z
N MET A 1 5.08 -7.99 -2.19
CA MET A 1 3.99 -7.01 -2.14
C MET A 1 2.75 -7.69 -2.66
N GLU A 2 1.57 -7.29 -2.15
CA GLU A 2 0.31 -7.92 -2.52
C GLU A 2 0.06 -8.04 -4.03
N SER A 3 0.70 -7.28 -4.92
CA SER A 3 0.53 -7.45 -6.37
C SER A 3 0.78 -8.89 -6.87
N GLN A 4 1.73 -9.62 -6.27
CA GLN A 4 1.99 -11.02 -6.64
C GLN A 4 0.99 -11.96 -5.99
N THR A 5 0.41 -12.87 -6.78
CA THR A 5 -0.67 -13.80 -6.36
C THR A 5 -0.34 -14.57 -5.08
N ALA A 6 0.86 -15.14 -4.95
CA ALA A 6 1.22 -15.92 -3.76
C ALA A 6 1.20 -15.09 -2.47
N TYR A 7 1.63 -13.82 -2.52
CA TYR A 7 1.56 -12.95 -1.35
C TYR A 7 0.12 -12.53 -1.06
N TYR A 8 -0.64 -12.19 -2.10
CA TYR A 8 -2.05 -11.86 -1.94
C TYR A 8 -2.83 -12.96 -1.24
N ASP A 9 -2.72 -14.20 -1.69
CA ASP A 9 -3.50 -15.31 -1.17
C ASP A 9 -3.22 -15.52 0.33
N ILE A 10 -1.95 -15.40 0.73
CA ILE A 10 -1.55 -15.51 2.13
C ILE A 10 -2.07 -14.33 2.94
N ILE A 11 -1.93 -13.10 2.44
CA ILE A 11 -2.42 -11.88 3.10
C ILE A 11 -3.93 -11.96 3.30
N LYS A 12 -4.67 -12.34 2.25
CA LYS A 12 -6.12 -12.51 2.29
C LYS A 12 -6.53 -13.60 3.29
N ALA A 13 -5.84 -14.74 3.29
CA ALA A 13 -6.10 -15.81 4.26
C ALA A 13 -5.84 -15.38 5.72
N LEU A 14 -4.90 -14.45 5.96
CA LEU A 14 -4.65 -13.88 7.28
C LEU A 14 -5.74 -12.88 7.67
N THR A 15 -6.07 -11.94 6.79
CA THR A 15 -7.07 -10.90 7.06
C THR A 15 -8.47 -11.50 7.23
N ASP A 16 -8.82 -12.55 6.48
CA ASP A 16 -10.07 -13.31 6.65
C ASP A 16 -10.16 -14.03 8.01
N LYS A 17 -9.01 -14.32 8.63
CA LYS A 17 -8.92 -14.86 10.00
C LYS A 17 -8.89 -13.78 11.07
N GLY A 18 -9.07 -12.52 10.70
CA GLY A 18 -9.03 -11.38 11.61
C GLY A 18 -7.61 -10.91 11.98
N VAL A 19 -6.58 -11.37 11.27
CA VAL A 19 -5.21 -10.87 11.46
C VAL A 19 -5.05 -9.56 10.68
N HIS A 20 -4.64 -8.50 11.37
CA HIS A 20 -4.32 -7.24 10.70
C HIS A 20 -2.96 -7.36 10.00
N VAL A 21 -2.95 -7.14 8.69
CA VAL A 21 -1.75 -7.08 7.87
C VAL A 21 -1.52 -5.64 7.43
N ILE A 22 -0.31 -5.14 7.67
CA ILE A 22 0.10 -3.78 7.32
C ILE A 22 1.32 -3.88 6.40
N GLU A 23 1.22 -3.35 5.20
CA GLU A 23 2.30 -3.32 4.21
C GLU A 23 2.75 -1.87 3.95
N ALA A 24 4.05 -1.67 3.76
CA ALA A 24 4.54 -0.39 3.25
C ALA A 24 4.16 -0.24 1.77
N ALA A 25 3.74 0.95 1.36
CA ALA A 25 3.43 1.31 -0.04
C ALA A 25 4.64 1.15 -0.99
N GLY A 26 5.84 1.03 -0.44
CA GLY A 26 7.09 0.95 -1.20
C GLY A 26 7.62 2.33 -1.59
N ASN A 27 8.91 2.35 -1.98
CA ASN A 27 9.70 3.57 -2.15
C ASN A 27 10.06 3.84 -3.62
N GLY A 28 9.12 3.61 -4.54
CA GLY A 28 9.33 3.77 -5.98
C GLY A 28 8.69 5.00 -6.60
N ASN A 29 7.95 5.80 -5.82
CA ASN A 29 7.07 6.87 -6.33
C ASN A 29 6.13 6.38 -7.45
N ILE A 30 5.60 5.17 -7.28
CA ILE A 30 4.76 4.50 -8.27
C ILE A 30 3.28 4.82 -8.02
N ASN A 31 2.54 5.13 -9.09
CA ASN A 31 1.08 5.22 -9.05
C ASN A 31 0.45 3.81 -9.14
N MET A 32 -0.11 3.32 -8.05
CA MET A 32 -0.77 2.01 -7.96
C MET A 32 -2.11 1.94 -8.70
N ASP A 33 -2.70 3.09 -9.06
CA ASP A 33 -3.90 3.16 -9.92
C ASP A 33 -3.55 3.03 -11.41
N SER A 34 -2.27 2.88 -11.75
CA SER A 34 -1.84 2.74 -13.13
C SER A 34 -2.48 1.51 -13.78
N PRO A 35 -3.06 1.64 -15.00
CA PRO A 35 -3.58 0.50 -15.75
C PRO A 35 -2.56 -0.61 -15.99
N GLY A 36 -1.25 -0.31 -15.91
CA GLY A 36 -0.17 -1.30 -16.02
C GLY A 36 -0.21 -2.38 -14.93
N PHE A 37 -0.85 -2.12 -13.80
CA PHE A 37 -1.08 -3.10 -12.74
C PHE A 37 -2.33 -3.96 -12.96
N ARG A 38 -3.13 -3.71 -14.01
CA ARG A 38 -4.29 -4.53 -14.39
C ARG A 38 -5.25 -4.83 -13.22
N GLY A 39 -5.45 -3.85 -12.35
CA GLY A 39 -6.32 -3.98 -11.18
C GLY A 39 -5.74 -4.76 -10.00
N GLU A 40 -4.46 -5.13 -10.00
CA GLU A 40 -3.80 -5.85 -8.89
C GLU A 40 -3.85 -5.08 -7.55
N TYR A 41 -4.06 -3.76 -7.59
CA TYR A 41 -4.23 -2.87 -6.44
C TYR A 41 -5.65 -2.28 -6.34
N ASP A 42 -6.59 -2.68 -7.20
CA ASP A 42 -7.98 -2.20 -7.12
C ASP A 42 -8.76 -3.09 -6.15
N VAL A 43 -9.20 -2.51 -5.03
CA VAL A 43 -9.96 -3.22 -3.99
C VAL A 43 -11.32 -3.74 -4.50
N ASN A 44 -11.88 -3.15 -5.57
CA ASN A 44 -13.12 -3.65 -6.18
C ASN A 44 -12.89 -4.90 -7.05
N VAL A 45 -11.65 -5.14 -7.48
CA VAL A 45 -11.25 -6.32 -8.25
C VAL A 45 -10.69 -7.39 -7.31
N ARG A 46 -9.85 -6.96 -6.35
CA ARG A 46 -9.04 -7.86 -5.54
C ARG A 46 -8.66 -7.23 -4.20
N ASP A 47 -9.58 -7.28 -3.24
CA ASP A 47 -9.34 -6.81 -1.88
C ASP A 47 -8.58 -7.87 -1.04
N SER A 48 -7.39 -7.51 -0.55
CA SER A 48 -6.58 -8.36 0.34
C SER A 48 -6.92 -8.17 1.81
N GLY A 49 -7.68 -7.12 2.16
CA GLY A 49 -7.93 -6.68 3.52
C GLY A 49 -6.72 -5.99 4.19
N ALA A 50 -5.57 -5.89 3.50
CA ALA A 50 -4.38 -5.28 4.07
C ALA A 50 -4.46 -3.74 4.09
N ILE A 51 -3.84 -3.14 5.11
CA ILE A 51 -3.59 -1.71 5.17
C ILE A 51 -2.29 -1.41 4.44
N LEU A 52 -2.37 -0.63 3.36
CA LEU A 52 -1.17 -0.12 2.69
C LEU A 52 -0.83 1.26 3.21
N ALA A 53 0.32 1.36 3.86
CA ALA A 53 0.82 2.56 4.52
C ALA A 53 1.78 3.33 3.61
N GLY A 54 1.35 4.50 3.16
CA GLY A 54 2.21 5.49 2.49
C GLY A 54 3.10 6.26 3.47
N ALA A 55 4.09 6.98 2.94
CA ALA A 55 4.96 7.85 3.72
C ALA A 55 4.67 9.33 3.42
N PHE A 56 4.64 10.15 4.48
CA PHE A 56 4.56 11.61 4.38
C PHE A 56 5.64 12.31 5.22
N CYS A 57 5.90 13.58 4.90
CA CYS A 57 6.87 14.42 5.60
C CYS A 57 6.20 15.17 6.75
N ALA A 58 6.73 15.05 7.97
CA ALA A 58 6.17 15.69 9.15
C ALA A 58 6.15 17.23 9.05
N LYS A 59 7.11 17.80 8.32
CA LYS A 59 7.25 19.26 8.16
C LYS A 59 6.06 19.92 7.48
N ASP A 60 5.48 19.27 6.47
CA ASP A 60 4.45 19.87 5.61
C ASP A 60 3.23 18.97 5.40
N GLY A 61 3.21 17.77 6.00
CA GLY A 61 2.12 16.81 5.85
C GLY A 61 2.01 16.20 4.45
N LYS A 62 2.95 16.47 3.54
CA LYS A 62 2.86 16.03 2.15
C LYS A 62 3.47 14.66 1.95
N LYS A 63 2.98 13.94 0.94
CA LYS A 63 3.56 12.66 0.50
C LYS A 63 5.08 12.81 0.34
N ALA A 64 5.84 11.91 0.95
CA ALA A 64 7.28 11.84 0.75
C ALA A 64 7.59 11.58 -0.73
N SER A 65 8.63 12.20 -1.28
CA SER A 65 8.93 12.13 -2.71
C SER A 65 9.08 10.69 -3.23
N PHE A 66 9.60 9.79 -2.40
CA PHE A 66 9.79 8.38 -2.72
C PHE A 66 8.55 7.50 -2.52
N SER A 67 7.56 7.91 -1.73
CA SER A 67 6.41 7.05 -1.41
C SER A 67 5.61 6.75 -2.67
N SER A 68 5.31 5.47 -2.92
CA SER A 68 4.25 5.11 -3.87
C SER A 68 2.90 5.65 -3.37
N TYR A 69 1.94 5.79 -4.30
CA TYR A 69 0.65 6.43 -4.06
C TYR A 69 -0.44 5.81 -4.95
N GLY A 70 -1.70 6.17 -4.68
CA GLY A 70 -2.88 5.72 -5.40
C GLY A 70 -4.03 5.44 -4.45
N SER A 71 -5.20 5.11 -5.01
CA SER A 71 -6.42 4.79 -4.27
C SER A 71 -6.26 3.59 -3.32
N ARG A 72 -5.31 2.69 -3.61
CA ARG A 72 -5.00 1.54 -2.77
C ARG A 72 -4.41 1.90 -1.40
N ILE A 73 -3.77 3.06 -1.28
CA ILE A 73 -3.16 3.51 -0.02
C ILE A 73 -4.25 3.89 0.96
N THR A 74 -4.43 3.08 2.00
CA THR A 74 -5.51 3.25 3.00
C THR A 74 -5.06 4.02 4.24
N SER A 75 -3.75 4.15 4.48
CA SER A 75 -3.21 4.95 5.58
C SER A 75 -1.85 5.54 5.22
N SER A 76 -1.35 6.49 6.00
CA SER A 76 0.00 7.05 5.82
C SER A 76 0.61 7.47 7.15
N ALA A 77 1.93 7.38 7.26
CA ALA A 77 2.69 7.73 8.47
C ALA A 77 3.94 8.58 8.14
N TRP A 78 4.57 9.12 9.18
CA TRP A 78 5.85 9.85 9.04
C TRP A 78 6.95 8.90 8.58
N GLY A 79 7.58 9.21 7.45
CA GLY A 79 8.70 8.42 6.92
C GLY A 79 9.77 9.23 6.19
N CYS A 80 9.61 10.55 6.11
CA CYS A 80 10.51 11.46 5.40
C CYS A 80 11.63 11.92 6.35
N TRP A 81 12.86 11.47 6.09
CA TRP A 81 14.06 11.88 6.82
C TRP A 81 13.90 11.79 8.34
N MET A 82 13.66 10.58 8.84
CA MET A 82 13.59 10.34 10.29
C MET A 82 15.00 10.43 10.88
N TRP A 83 15.20 11.39 11.78
CA TRP A 83 16.35 11.50 12.69
C TRP A 83 15.87 11.17 14.09
#